data_AF-A0A916FYK2-F1
#
_entry.id   AF-A0A916FYK2-F1
#
_cell.length_a   1.000
_cell.length_b   1.000
_cell.length_c   1.000
_cell.angle_alpha   90.00
_cell.angle_beta   90.00
_cell.angle_gamma   90.00
#
_symmetry.space_group_name_H-M   'P 1'
#
loop_
_entity.id
_entity.type
_entity.pdbx_description
1 polymer ?
#
loop_
_entity_poly.entity_id
_entity_poly.type
_entity_poly.pdbx_seq_one_letter_code
_entity_poly.pdbx_strand_id
1 'polypeptide(L)'
;MFFYKQFEKFDPVSGDVPSHPFLYLPEIAHRARALLQYRTAAQITLIAKRISSEVDGYFDDLKYIAISQLKEELDPRDEEFERFFDWDGSSKIENGRWLLKDGMENELDIPTAENTSEVDALKTIIENRDSCFFLPEGAPEPEREEWAEGTRYELFAAMSLWLLADAMEYIDDKSKHGLSIAGEYAIKAMDAVCYAEHLHQEDWLVSFIKKTSNAKLAEALHKQKLEWQKWVQYCEKIDKEKKSEQSKKAADARHGQPGGYRDKKKELLDIWGSGKYRSRNDCADNEYRKLGLSRKTTRDHLQGTPNPNPWPAKSK
;
A
#
# COMPACT_ATOMS: atom_id res chain seq x y z
N MET A 1 23.95 -12.94 -27.50
CA MET A 1 24.53 -14.14 -26.86
C MET A 1 23.56 -14.64 -25.79
N PHE A 2 23.49 -15.94 -25.52
CA PHE A 2 22.47 -16.50 -24.62
C PHE A 2 23.09 -17.08 -23.35
N PHE A 3 22.30 -17.16 -22.28
CA PHE A 3 22.74 -17.84 -21.07
C PHE A 3 22.88 -19.34 -21.36
N TYR A 4 24.13 -19.82 -21.39
CA TYR A 4 24.49 -21.20 -21.59
C TYR A 4 25.59 -21.61 -20.60
N LYS A 5 25.17 -22.10 -19.43
CA LYS A 5 26.04 -22.77 -18.45
C LYS A 5 27.18 -21.92 -17.89
N GLN A 6 27.14 -20.59 -18.01
CA GLN A 6 28.18 -19.72 -17.46
C GLN A 6 28.40 -19.99 -15.96
N PHE A 7 27.32 -20.24 -15.22
CA PHE A 7 27.42 -20.55 -13.79
C PHE A 7 27.85 -21.99 -13.46
N GLU A 8 28.05 -22.86 -14.45
CA GLU A 8 28.75 -24.14 -14.24
C GLU A 8 30.27 -23.90 -14.09
N LYS A 9 30.80 -22.82 -14.68
CA LYS A 9 32.23 -22.45 -14.65
C LYS A 9 32.55 -21.39 -13.60
N PHE A 10 31.57 -20.58 -13.21
CA PHE A 10 31.71 -19.47 -12.28
C PHE A 10 30.60 -19.49 -11.23
N ASP A 11 30.95 -19.59 -9.94
CA ASP A 11 29.94 -19.48 -8.88
C ASP A 11 29.47 -18.01 -8.74
N PRO A 12 28.18 -17.71 -9.03
CA PRO A 12 27.68 -16.35 -8.97
C PRO A 12 27.70 -15.76 -7.55
N VAL A 13 27.67 -16.59 -6.50
CA VAL A 13 27.60 -16.13 -5.11
C VAL A 13 28.98 -15.83 -4.54
N SER A 14 29.94 -16.73 -4.75
CA SER A 14 31.25 -16.64 -4.08
C SER A 14 32.47 -16.89 -4.99
N GLY A 15 32.26 -17.14 -6.27
CA GLY A 15 33.32 -17.43 -7.23
C GLY A 15 34.38 -16.32 -7.28
N ASP A 16 35.65 -16.72 -7.39
CA ASP A 16 36.75 -15.78 -7.54
C ASP A 16 36.68 -15.10 -8.91
N VAL A 17 37.05 -13.82 -8.94
CA VAL A 17 37.04 -13.00 -10.15
C VAL A 17 38.43 -12.40 -10.32
N PRO A 18 39.10 -12.61 -11.46
CA PRO A 18 40.44 -12.11 -11.65
C PRO A 18 40.45 -10.58 -11.76
N SER A 19 41.41 -9.93 -11.10
CA SER A 19 41.64 -8.49 -11.21
C SER A 19 42.54 -8.10 -12.40
N HIS A 20 43.01 -9.09 -13.16
CA HIS A 20 43.81 -8.89 -14.36
C HIS A 20 43.14 -9.67 -15.50
N PRO A 21 43.02 -9.11 -16.72
CA PRO A 21 43.56 -7.83 -17.19
C PRO A 21 42.74 -6.60 -16.82
N PHE A 22 41.51 -6.78 -16.32
CA PHE A 22 40.60 -5.69 -15.98
C PHE A 22 40.47 -5.55 -14.46
N LEU A 23 41.03 -4.46 -13.92
CA LEU A 23 41.12 -4.22 -12.48
C LEU A 23 39.77 -4.22 -11.74
N TYR A 24 38.70 -3.81 -12.42
CA TYR A 24 37.39 -3.57 -11.80
C TYR A 24 36.43 -4.75 -11.85
N LEU A 25 36.77 -5.88 -12.49
CA LEU A 25 35.88 -7.05 -12.53
C LEU A 25 35.47 -7.54 -11.12
N PRO A 26 36.40 -7.67 -10.14
CA PRO A 26 36.01 -8.10 -8.80
C PRO A 26 35.00 -7.16 -8.13
N GLU A 27 35.13 -5.85 -8.38
CA GLU A 27 34.24 -4.83 -7.83
C GLU A 27 32.83 -4.90 -8.46
N ILE A 28 32.74 -5.14 -9.78
CA ILE A 28 31.47 -5.37 -10.47
C ILE A 28 30.75 -6.57 -9.86
N ALA A 29 31.47 -7.69 -9.68
CA ALA A 29 30.91 -8.88 -9.06
C ALA A 29 30.47 -8.63 -7.62
N HIS A 30 31.27 -7.91 -6.82
CA HIS A 30 30.92 -7.55 -5.45
C HIS A 30 29.62 -6.75 -5.36
N ARG A 31 29.48 -5.71 -6.20
CA ARG A 31 28.28 -4.87 -6.25
C ARG A 31 27.04 -5.65 -6.67
N ALA A 32 27.14 -6.48 -7.70
CA ALA A 32 26.05 -7.35 -8.13
C ALA A 32 25.63 -8.35 -7.04
N ARG A 33 26.61 -8.97 -6.36
CA ARG A 33 26.36 -9.88 -5.22
C ARG A 33 25.71 -9.20 -4.04
N ALA A 34 26.05 -7.94 -3.75
CA ALA A 34 25.42 -7.18 -2.67
C ALA A 34 23.91 -6.98 -2.91
N LEU A 35 23.51 -6.74 -4.17
CA LEU A 35 22.10 -6.66 -4.55
C LEU A 35 21.38 -8.02 -4.48
N LEU A 36 22.13 -9.11 -4.67
CA LEU A 36 21.64 -10.49 -4.65
C LEU A 36 21.88 -11.23 -3.33
N GLN A 37 22.23 -10.53 -2.23
CA GLN A 37 22.71 -11.14 -0.98
C GLN A 37 21.76 -12.17 -0.34
N TYR A 38 20.47 -12.14 -0.67
CA TYR A 38 19.44 -13.07 -0.18
C TYR A 38 19.10 -14.19 -1.17
N ARG A 39 19.79 -14.27 -2.31
CA ARG A 39 19.56 -15.27 -3.36
C ARG A 39 20.63 -16.35 -3.29
N THR A 40 20.19 -17.59 -3.50
CA THR A 40 21.06 -18.75 -3.67
C THR A 40 21.57 -18.82 -5.11
N ALA A 41 22.68 -19.53 -5.35
CA ALA A 41 23.22 -19.74 -6.70
C ALA A 41 22.18 -20.36 -7.67
N ALA A 42 21.34 -21.26 -7.17
CA ALA A 42 20.26 -21.88 -7.95
C ALA A 42 19.19 -20.86 -8.37
N GLN A 43 18.81 -19.94 -7.47
CA GLN A 43 17.89 -18.85 -7.80
C GLN A 43 18.50 -17.87 -8.80
N ILE A 44 19.78 -17.49 -8.63
CA ILE A 44 20.48 -16.61 -9.58
C ILE A 44 20.56 -17.27 -10.97
N THR A 45 20.77 -18.58 -11.02
CA THR A 45 20.75 -19.35 -12.28
C THR A 45 19.36 -19.35 -12.93
N LEU A 46 18.29 -19.48 -12.14
CA LEU A 46 16.93 -19.42 -12.66
C LEU A 46 16.63 -18.04 -13.26
N ILE A 47 17.04 -16.97 -12.56
CA ILE A 47 16.92 -15.59 -13.03
C ILE A 47 17.63 -15.42 -14.38
N ALA A 48 18.89 -15.85 -14.49
CA ALA A 48 19.66 -15.72 -15.74
C ALA A 48 19.02 -16.48 -16.91
N LYS A 49 18.51 -17.70 -16.67
CA LYS A 49 17.75 -18.45 -17.69
C LYS A 49 16.50 -17.72 -18.14
N ARG A 50 15.77 -17.09 -17.20
CA ARG A 50 14.58 -16.31 -17.53
C ARG A 50 14.93 -15.11 -18.37
N ILE A 51 15.95 -14.34 -17.98
CA ILE A 51 16.44 -13.18 -18.75
C ILE A 51 16.76 -13.58 -20.18
N SER A 52 17.51 -14.68 -20.37
CA SER A 52 17.82 -15.17 -21.72
C SER A 52 16.55 -15.45 -22.51
N SER A 53 15.62 -16.23 -21.96
CA SER A 53 14.37 -16.55 -22.66
C SER A 53 13.53 -15.32 -23.02
N GLU A 54 13.54 -14.28 -22.19
CA GLU A 54 12.80 -13.04 -22.45
C GLU A 54 13.47 -12.16 -23.50
N VAL A 55 14.79 -12.04 -23.46
CA VAL A 55 15.56 -11.32 -24.49
C VAL A 55 15.38 -12.00 -25.85
N ASP A 56 15.38 -13.32 -25.90
CA ASP A 56 15.15 -14.10 -27.12
C ASP A 56 13.74 -13.85 -27.65
N GLY A 57 12.73 -13.99 -26.79
CA GLY A 57 11.34 -13.74 -27.14
C GLY A 57 11.10 -12.30 -27.60
N TYR A 58 11.79 -11.31 -27.01
CA TYR A 58 11.71 -9.91 -27.43
C TYR A 58 12.21 -9.71 -28.86
N PHE A 59 13.36 -10.28 -29.24
CA PHE A 59 13.85 -10.17 -30.61
C PHE A 59 12.95 -10.91 -31.60
N ASP A 60 12.42 -12.08 -31.22
CA ASP A 60 11.45 -12.82 -32.03
C ASP A 60 10.15 -12.02 -32.22
N ASP A 61 9.64 -11.36 -31.17
CA ASP A 61 8.47 -10.50 -31.22
C ASP A 61 8.68 -9.32 -32.17
N LEU A 62 9.83 -8.62 -32.07
CA LEU A 62 10.16 -7.50 -32.96
C LEU A 62 10.23 -7.93 -34.42
N LYS A 63 10.88 -9.07 -34.67
CA LYS A 63 10.96 -9.67 -36.01
C LYS A 63 9.58 -10.01 -36.53
N TYR A 64 8.74 -10.64 -35.71
CA TYR A 64 7.36 -10.96 -36.09
C TYR A 64 6.56 -9.70 -36.44
N ILE A 65 6.65 -8.65 -35.61
CA ILE A 65 5.98 -7.37 -35.85
C ILE A 65 6.44 -6.73 -37.16
N ALA A 66 7.75 -6.65 -37.41
CA ALA A 66 8.29 -6.06 -38.63
C ALA A 66 7.90 -6.85 -39.89
N ILE A 67 7.93 -8.19 -39.83
CA ILE A 67 7.46 -9.05 -40.91
C ILE A 67 5.97 -8.84 -41.18
N SER A 68 5.16 -8.73 -40.13
CA SER A 68 3.72 -8.46 -40.25
C SER A 68 3.44 -7.09 -40.87
N GLN A 69 4.14 -6.04 -40.43
CA GLN A 69 4.01 -4.70 -41.00
C GLN A 69 4.41 -4.68 -42.49
N LEU A 70 5.53 -5.31 -42.83
CA LEU A 70 6.00 -5.38 -44.22
C LEU A 70 4.98 -6.10 -45.13
N LYS A 71 4.32 -7.14 -44.61
CA LYS A 71 3.24 -7.84 -45.33
C LYS A 71 1.97 -7.01 -45.52
N GLU A 72 1.70 -6.07 -44.61
CA GLU A 72 0.56 -5.16 -44.71
C GLU A 72 0.85 -4.00 -45.67
N GLU A 73 2.11 -3.57 -45.76
CA GLU A 73 2.55 -2.47 -46.61
C GLU A 73 2.71 -2.87 -48.09
N LEU A 74 3.20 -4.08 -48.35
CA LEU A 74 3.48 -4.56 -49.71
C LEU A 74 2.31 -5.35 -50.31
N ASP A 75 1.98 -5.10 -51.59
CA ASP A 75 1.00 -5.93 -52.31
C ASP A 75 1.67 -7.26 -52.71
N PRO A 76 1.06 -8.43 -52.41
CA PRO A 76 1.59 -9.74 -52.81
C PRO A 76 1.81 -9.92 -54.32
N ARG A 77 1.29 -9.01 -55.16
CA ARG A 77 1.49 -9.00 -56.62
C ARG A 77 2.70 -8.19 -57.07
N ASP A 78 3.33 -7.44 -56.16
CA ASP A 78 4.48 -6.60 -56.48
C ASP A 78 5.78 -7.42 -56.45
N GLU A 79 6.69 -7.11 -57.38
CA GLU A 79 8.03 -7.73 -57.44
C GLU A 79 8.83 -7.50 -56.14
N GLU A 80 8.54 -6.39 -55.43
CA GLU A 80 9.13 -6.10 -54.13
C GLU A 80 8.67 -7.08 -53.05
N PHE A 81 7.41 -7.53 -53.08
CA PHE A 81 6.95 -8.58 -52.16
C PHE A 81 7.67 -9.90 -52.41
N GLU A 82 7.83 -10.29 -53.69
CA GLU A 82 8.60 -11.47 -54.07
C GLU A 82 10.10 -11.34 -53.74
N ARG A 83 10.64 -10.12 -53.59
CA ARG A 83 12.02 -9.93 -53.11
C ARG A 83 12.17 -10.36 -51.65
N PHE A 84 11.19 -10.11 -50.80
CA PHE A 84 11.26 -10.38 -49.37
C PHE A 84 10.70 -11.75 -48.96
N PHE A 85 9.72 -12.27 -49.70
CA PHE A 85 8.97 -13.45 -49.29
C PHE A 85 9.02 -14.60 -50.29
N ASP A 86 9.08 -15.83 -49.77
CA ASP A 86 8.87 -17.07 -50.51
C ASP A 86 7.57 -17.74 -50.07
N TRP A 87 6.85 -18.30 -51.04
CA TRP A 87 5.71 -19.15 -50.75
C TRP A 87 6.21 -20.50 -50.23
N ASP A 88 5.62 -21.01 -49.15
CA ASP A 88 6.01 -22.29 -48.53
C ASP A 88 5.77 -23.55 -49.39
N GLY A 89 5.28 -23.37 -50.63
CA GLY A 89 5.08 -24.45 -51.60
C GLY A 89 3.82 -25.28 -51.35
N SER A 90 2.97 -24.88 -50.41
CA SER A 90 1.70 -25.55 -50.18
C SER A 90 0.76 -25.44 -51.38
N SER A 91 0.11 -26.55 -51.72
CA SER A 91 -0.73 -26.68 -52.93
C SER A 91 -2.11 -26.03 -52.80
N LYS A 92 -2.47 -25.55 -51.62
CA LYS A 92 -3.76 -24.90 -51.34
C LYS A 92 -3.49 -23.54 -50.72
N ILE A 93 -4.04 -22.49 -51.33
CA ILE A 93 -3.95 -21.10 -50.86
C ILE A 93 -4.41 -20.98 -49.40
N GLU A 94 -5.41 -21.77 -48.99
CA GLU A 94 -5.98 -21.77 -47.63
C GLU A 94 -5.00 -22.22 -46.53
N ASN A 95 -3.96 -22.99 -46.88
CA ASN A 95 -3.01 -23.55 -45.92
C ASN A 95 -1.58 -23.01 -46.10
N GLY A 96 -1.37 -22.16 -47.09
CA GLY A 96 -0.05 -21.65 -47.39
C GLY A 96 0.26 -20.35 -46.72
N ARG A 97 1.55 -20.15 -46.51
CA ARG A 97 2.08 -18.95 -45.89
C ARG A 97 3.28 -18.44 -46.67
N TRP A 98 3.33 -17.12 -46.79
CA TRP A 98 4.51 -16.39 -47.21
C TRP A 98 5.50 -16.35 -46.05
N LEU A 99 6.69 -16.89 -46.27
CA LEU A 99 7.80 -16.93 -45.34
C LEU A 99 8.82 -15.89 -45.76
N LEU A 100 9.40 -15.18 -44.78
CA LEU A 100 10.51 -14.27 -45.07
C LEU A 100 11.68 -15.09 -45.63
N LYS A 101 12.30 -14.61 -46.70
CA LYS A 101 13.48 -15.24 -47.29
C LYS A 101 14.65 -15.20 -46.31
N ASP A 102 15.48 -16.25 -46.37
CA ASP A 102 16.70 -16.32 -45.57
C ASP A 102 17.63 -15.14 -45.89
N GLY A 103 18.20 -14.54 -44.85
CA GLY A 103 19.06 -13.35 -44.95
C GLY A 103 18.35 -12.00 -45.16
N MET A 104 17.04 -11.97 -45.46
CA MET A 104 16.29 -10.70 -45.57
C MET A 104 16.01 -10.05 -44.21
N GLU A 105 16.26 -10.76 -43.11
CA GLU A 105 16.17 -10.22 -41.76
C GLU A 105 17.10 -9.01 -41.55
N ASN A 106 18.25 -9.02 -42.21
CA ASN A 106 19.23 -7.92 -42.16
C ASN A 106 18.72 -6.64 -42.84
N GLU A 107 17.70 -6.75 -43.69
CA GLU A 107 17.10 -5.62 -44.39
C GLU A 107 15.97 -4.97 -43.57
N LEU A 108 15.52 -5.59 -42.47
CA LEU A 108 14.37 -5.14 -41.70
C LEU A 108 14.64 -3.96 -40.76
N ASP A 109 15.88 -3.42 -40.71
CA ASP A 109 16.31 -2.32 -39.81
C ASP A 109 15.75 -2.41 -38.38
N ILE A 110 15.69 -3.63 -37.84
CA ILE A 110 15.18 -3.91 -36.49
C ILE A 110 16.31 -4.17 -35.51
N PRO A 111 16.08 -3.92 -34.21
CA PRO A 111 16.92 -4.45 -33.15
C PRO A 111 17.03 -5.98 -33.24
N THR A 112 18.26 -6.49 -33.21
CA THR A 112 18.61 -7.91 -33.19
C THR A 112 19.66 -8.17 -32.11
N ALA A 113 19.90 -9.44 -31.81
CA ALA A 113 20.98 -9.84 -30.91
C ALA A 113 22.40 -9.46 -31.40
N GLU A 114 22.55 -9.07 -32.68
CA GLU A 114 23.83 -8.67 -33.25
C GLU A 114 24.08 -7.16 -33.14
N ASN A 115 23.04 -6.33 -33.15
CA ASN A 115 23.15 -4.87 -33.15
C ASN A 115 22.70 -4.20 -31.84
N THR A 116 22.05 -4.95 -30.94
CA THR A 116 21.50 -4.45 -29.68
C THR A 116 22.09 -5.24 -28.53
N SER A 117 22.57 -4.54 -27.50
CA SER A 117 23.10 -5.21 -26.32
C SER A 117 21.98 -5.91 -25.55
N GLU A 118 22.29 -7.05 -24.94
CA GLU A 118 21.35 -7.78 -24.08
C GLU A 118 20.89 -6.92 -22.90
N VAL A 119 21.73 -5.99 -22.46
CA VAL A 119 21.43 -5.03 -21.40
C VAL A 119 20.36 -4.03 -21.86
N ASP A 120 20.49 -3.47 -23.05
CA ASP A 120 19.54 -2.51 -23.60
C ASP A 120 18.23 -3.17 -24.03
N ALA A 121 18.30 -4.41 -24.52
CA ALA A 121 17.11 -5.23 -24.75
C ALA A 121 16.36 -5.43 -23.42
N LEU A 122 17.04 -5.82 -22.35
CA LEU A 122 16.41 -6.00 -21.04
C LEU A 122 15.83 -4.70 -20.47
N LYS A 123 16.55 -3.56 -20.60
CA LYS A 123 16.01 -2.23 -20.24
C LYS A 123 14.70 -1.96 -20.98
N THR A 124 14.71 -2.16 -22.30
CA THR A 124 13.54 -1.95 -23.16
C THR A 124 12.36 -2.86 -22.77
N ILE A 125 12.64 -4.14 -22.47
CA ILE A 125 11.63 -5.10 -22.01
C ILE A 125 10.99 -4.61 -20.70
N ILE A 126 11.80 -4.13 -19.76
CA ILE A 126 11.35 -3.67 -18.44
C ILE A 126 10.54 -2.37 -18.52
N GLU A 127 10.95 -1.47 -19.40
CA GLU A 127 10.30 -0.16 -19.58
C GLU A 127 8.98 -0.28 -20.35
N ASN A 128 8.91 -1.15 -21.37
CA ASN A 128 7.74 -1.25 -22.26
C ASN A 128 6.72 -2.31 -21.83
N ARG A 129 7.17 -3.44 -21.24
CA ARG A 129 6.24 -4.38 -20.63
C ARG A 129 6.03 -3.89 -19.21
N ASP A 130 4.83 -3.40 -18.91
CA ASP A 130 4.34 -2.78 -17.66
C ASP A 130 4.55 -3.65 -16.38
N SER A 131 5.78 -4.10 -16.11
CA SER A 131 6.01 -5.38 -15.47
C SER A 131 6.27 -5.29 -13.96
N CYS A 132 5.24 -5.64 -13.21
CA CYS A 132 5.33 -6.80 -12.34
C CYS A 132 5.52 -8.03 -13.25
N PHE A 133 6.76 -8.54 -13.41
CA PHE A 133 7.14 -9.56 -14.39
C PHE A 133 6.26 -10.83 -14.40
N PHE A 134 5.12 -10.75 -15.10
CA PHE A 134 4.15 -11.82 -15.39
C PHE A 134 3.09 -12.14 -14.35
N LEU A 135 2.47 -11.11 -13.78
CA LEU A 135 1.13 -11.26 -13.25
C LEU A 135 0.07 -10.83 -14.28
N PRO A 136 -1.03 -11.58 -14.46
CA PRO A 136 -2.19 -11.09 -15.21
C PRO A 136 -2.60 -9.73 -14.66
N GLU A 137 -3.10 -8.84 -15.52
CA GLU A 137 -3.57 -7.51 -15.11
C GLU A 137 -4.51 -7.63 -13.88
N GLY A 138 -4.11 -7.03 -12.76
CA GLY A 138 -4.85 -7.05 -11.49
C GLY A 138 -4.51 -8.19 -10.51
N ALA A 139 -3.57 -9.08 -10.82
CA ALA A 139 -3.09 -10.05 -9.83
C ALA A 139 -2.20 -9.38 -8.76
N PRO A 140 -2.27 -9.83 -7.49
CA PRO A 140 -1.55 -9.21 -6.38
C PRO A 140 -0.05 -9.44 -6.51
N GLU A 141 0.76 -8.39 -6.33
CA GLU A 141 2.23 -8.52 -6.27
C GLU A 141 2.62 -9.63 -5.27
N PRO A 142 3.37 -10.67 -5.69
CA PRO A 142 3.86 -11.72 -4.81
C PRO A 142 4.79 -11.14 -3.73
N GLU A 143 4.89 -11.81 -2.59
CA GLU A 143 5.92 -11.46 -1.59
C GLU A 143 7.33 -11.72 -2.16
N ARG A 144 8.35 -10.98 -1.69
CA ARG A 144 9.70 -11.00 -2.28
C ARG A 144 10.32 -12.40 -2.34
N GLU A 145 10.00 -13.24 -1.37
CA GLU A 145 10.42 -14.64 -1.29
C GLU A 145 9.70 -15.54 -2.33
N GLU A 146 8.54 -15.13 -2.83
CA GLU A 146 7.72 -15.83 -3.83
C GLU A 146 8.08 -15.45 -5.28
N TRP A 147 8.84 -14.36 -5.48
CA TRP A 147 9.43 -14.03 -6.78
C TRP A 147 10.61 -14.97 -7.05
N ALA A 148 10.30 -16.16 -7.58
CA ALA A 148 11.32 -17.08 -8.06
C ALA A 148 12.18 -16.45 -9.18
N GLU A 149 11.61 -15.49 -9.90
CA GLU A 149 12.19 -14.84 -11.08
C GLU A 149 12.98 -13.56 -10.75
N GLY A 150 13.01 -13.12 -9.49
CA GLY A 150 13.75 -11.92 -9.07
C GLY A 150 12.99 -10.61 -9.25
N THR A 151 13.39 -9.57 -8.51
CA THR A 151 12.93 -8.19 -8.72
C THR A 151 13.67 -7.51 -9.88
N ARG A 152 13.19 -6.36 -10.37
CA ARG A 152 13.79 -5.62 -11.50
C ARG A 152 15.31 -5.44 -11.36
N TYR A 153 15.79 -4.96 -10.20
CA TYR A 153 17.23 -4.81 -9.97
C TYR A 153 17.97 -6.14 -9.82
N GLU A 154 17.33 -7.19 -9.30
CA GLU A 154 17.93 -8.52 -9.19
C GLU A 154 18.14 -9.14 -10.58
N LEU A 155 17.29 -8.84 -11.57
CA LEU A 155 17.49 -9.25 -12.96
C LEU A 155 18.80 -8.69 -13.52
N PHE A 156 19.01 -7.38 -13.42
CA PHE A 156 20.23 -6.73 -13.91
C PHE A 156 21.48 -7.14 -13.13
N ALA A 157 21.36 -7.36 -11.81
CA ALA A 157 22.47 -7.87 -11.01
C ALA A 157 22.87 -9.30 -11.45
N ALA A 158 21.89 -10.17 -11.73
CA ALA A 158 22.16 -11.52 -12.24
C ALA A 158 22.74 -11.49 -13.65
N MET A 159 22.25 -10.62 -14.53
CA MET A 159 22.81 -10.40 -15.87
C MET A 159 24.25 -9.88 -15.80
N SER A 160 24.56 -8.98 -14.86
CA SER A 160 25.93 -8.50 -14.64
C SER A 160 26.88 -9.65 -14.30
N LEU A 161 26.48 -10.56 -13.41
CA LEU A 161 27.27 -11.74 -13.06
C LEU A 161 27.42 -12.72 -14.23
N TRP A 162 26.38 -12.87 -15.05
CA TRP A 162 26.43 -13.66 -16.27
C TRP A 162 27.43 -13.06 -17.28
N LEU A 163 27.32 -11.78 -17.61
CA LEU A 163 28.23 -11.09 -18.53
C LEU A 163 29.67 -11.10 -18.02
N LEU A 164 29.86 -11.05 -16.71
CA LEU A 164 31.18 -11.16 -16.09
C LEU A 164 31.79 -12.57 -16.28
N ALA A 165 30.98 -13.62 -16.22
CA ALA A 165 31.44 -14.97 -16.52
C ALA A 165 31.84 -15.13 -18.01
N ASP A 166 31.10 -14.51 -18.93
CA ASP A 166 31.48 -14.47 -20.34
C ASP A 166 32.81 -13.69 -20.52
N ALA A 167 32.98 -12.56 -19.83
CA ALA A 167 34.24 -11.82 -19.85
C ALA A 167 35.43 -12.67 -19.38
N MET A 168 35.25 -13.46 -18.31
CA MET A 168 36.27 -14.37 -17.78
C MET A 168 36.62 -15.47 -18.79
N GLU A 169 35.63 -16.06 -19.46
CA GLU A 169 35.86 -17.08 -20.49
C GLU A 169 36.72 -16.54 -21.65
N TYR A 170 36.48 -15.29 -22.07
CA TYR A 170 37.27 -14.64 -23.13
C TYR A 170 38.63 -14.10 -22.68
N ILE A 171 38.85 -13.89 -21.36
CA ILE A 171 40.20 -13.61 -20.82
C ILE A 171 41.09 -14.84 -20.96
N ASP A 172 40.53 -16.03 -20.74
CA ASP A 172 41.26 -17.30 -20.85
C ASP A 172 41.51 -17.70 -22.32
N ASP A 173 40.75 -17.14 -23.26
CA ASP A 173 41.00 -17.30 -24.69
C ASP A 173 42.25 -16.53 -25.13
N LYS A 174 43.28 -17.30 -25.53
CA LYS A 174 44.56 -16.78 -26.03
C LYS A 174 44.48 -16.24 -27.46
N SER A 175 43.29 -16.17 -28.06
CA SER A 175 43.11 -15.57 -29.38
C SER A 175 43.46 -14.09 -29.39
N LYS A 176 43.76 -13.56 -30.60
CA LYS A 176 44.07 -12.14 -30.80
C LYS A 176 42.89 -11.21 -30.40
N HIS A 177 41.67 -11.75 -30.38
CA HIS A 177 40.45 -10.98 -30.15
C HIS A 177 39.83 -11.23 -28.77
N GLY A 178 40.23 -12.28 -28.05
CA GLY A 178 39.66 -12.65 -26.74
C GLY A 178 39.65 -11.49 -25.75
N LEU A 179 40.78 -10.78 -25.61
CA LEU A 179 40.87 -9.64 -24.70
C LEU A 179 39.91 -8.48 -25.09
N SER A 180 39.72 -8.24 -26.38
CA SER A 180 38.80 -7.18 -26.85
C SER A 180 37.35 -7.54 -26.53
N ILE A 181 36.97 -8.80 -26.79
CA ILE A 181 35.63 -9.32 -26.52
C ILE A 181 35.37 -9.33 -25.01
N ALA A 182 36.34 -9.77 -24.21
CA ALA A 182 36.25 -9.71 -22.75
C ALA A 182 36.06 -8.29 -22.22
N GLY A 183 36.73 -7.31 -22.83
CA GLY A 183 36.54 -5.89 -22.51
C GLY A 183 35.12 -5.40 -22.80
N GLU A 184 34.52 -5.84 -23.91
CA GLU A 184 33.13 -5.52 -24.24
C GLU A 184 32.16 -6.09 -23.20
N TYR A 185 32.32 -7.36 -22.80
CA TYR A 185 31.51 -7.97 -21.75
C TYR A 185 31.70 -7.29 -20.39
N ALA A 186 32.92 -6.88 -20.05
CA ALA A 186 33.19 -6.13 -18.82
C ALA A 186 32.43 -4.79 -18.79
N ILE A 187 32.33 -4.09 -19.93
CA ILE A 187 31.57 -2.84 -20.05
C ILE A 187 30.07 -3.11 -19.89
N LYS A 188 29.53 -4.13 -20.58
CA LYS A 188 28.12 -4.52 -20.45
C LYS A 188 27.77 -4.93 -19.01
N ALA A 189 28.65 -5.69 -18.35
CA ALA A 189 28.47 -6.08 -16.96
C ALA A 189 28.44 -4.87 -16.01
N MET A 190 29.29 -3.87 -16.27
CA MET A 190 29.32 -2.61 -15.52
C MET A 190 28.04 -1.79 -15.73
N ASP A 191 27.55 -1.68 -16.96
CA ASP A 191 26.30 -1.00 -17.26
C ASP A 191 25.11 -1.67 -16.56
N ALA A 192 25.03 -3.01 -16.65
CA ALA A 192 24.01 -3.79 -15.97
C ALA A 192 24.00 -3.56 -14.45
N VAL A 193 25.16 -3.61 -13.76
CA VAL A 193 25.19 -3.40 -12.31
C VAL A 193 24.87 -1.96 -11.90
N CYS A 194 25.30 -0.96 -12.68
CA CYS A 194 24.95 0.44 -12.43
C CYS A 194 23.44 0.67 -12.56
N TYR A 195 22.81 0.09 -13.58
CA TYR A 195 21.36 0.18 -13.75
C TYR A 195 20.60 -0.59 -12.66
N ALA A 196 21.13 -1.75 -12.23
CA ALA A 196 20.58 -2.49 -11.09
C ALA A 196 20.57 -1.64 -9.81
N GLU A 197 21.66 -0.94 -9.50
CA GLU A 197 21.75 -0.06 -8.34
C GLU A 197 20.77 1.12 -8.43
N HIS A 198 20.62 1.70 -9.62
CA HIS A 198 19.65 2.77 -9.86
C HIS A 198 18.22 2.30 -9.55
N LEU A 199 17.82 1.14 -10.09
CA LEU A 199 16.51 0.55 -9.83
C LEU A 199 16.31 0.20 -8.33
N HIS A 200 17.36 -0.30 -7.67
CA HIS A 200 17.31 -0.59 -6.24
C HIS A 200 17.06 0.66 -5.40
N GLN A 201 17.70 1.78 -5.76
CA GLN A 201 17.49 3.07 -5.11
C GLN A 201 16.08 3.62 -5.37
N GLU A 202 15.56 3.48 -6.59
CA GLU A 202 14.20 3.86 -6.96
C GLU A 202 13.16 3.09 -6.12
N ASP A 203 13.27 1.76 -6.08
CA ASP A 203 12.39 0.89 -5.30
C ASP A 203 12.43 1.27 -3.80
N TRP A 204 13.63 1.53 -3.27
CA TRP A 204 13.80 1.99 -1.90
C TRP A 204 13.09 3.32 -1.65
N LEU A 205 13.26 4.32 -2.52
CA LEU A 205 12.62 5.63 -2.41
C LEU A 205 11.09 5.53 -2.45
N VAL A 206 10.54 4.74 -3.38
CA VAL A 206 9.10 4.50 -3.48
C VAL A 206 8.58 3.87 -2.18
N SER A 207 9.26 2.85 -1.65
CA SER A 207 8.88 2.20 -0.40
C SER A 207 8.94 3.16 0.80
N PHE A 208 9.95 4.03 0.84
CA PHE A 208 10.14 5.03 1.88
C PHE A 208 9.03 6.08 1.85
N ILE A 209 8.68 6.59 0.67
CA ILE A 209 7.60 7.56 0.48
C ILE A 209 6.27 6.95 0.91
N LYS A 210 5.95 5.73 0.45
CA LYS A 210 4.71 5.00 0.83
C LYS A 210 4.61 4.81 2.34
N LYS A 211 5.69 4.38 3.01
CA LYS A 211 5.70 4.22 4.48
C LYS A 211 5.49 5.56 5.20
N THR A 212 6.15 6.61 4.74
CA THR A 212 6.07 7.94 5.35
C THR A 212 4.68 8.56 5.16
N SER A 213 4.06 8.43 3.98
CA SER A 213 2.72 8.93 3.72
C SER A 213 1.67 8.16 4.52
N ASN A 214 1.77 6.83 4.60
CA ASN A 214 0.88 5.99 5.40
C ASN A 214 0.96 6.33 6.89
N ALA A 215 2.16 6.57 7.42
CA ALA A 215 2.34 6.99 8.81
C ALA A 215 1.64 8.34 9.10
N LYS A 216 1.80 9.33 8.21
CA LYS A 216 1.11 10.63 8.33
C LYS A 216 -0.41 10.49 8.24
N LEU A 217 -0.91 9.63 7.34
CA LEU A 217 -2.33 9.35 7.21
C LEU A 217 -2.90 8.69 8.47
N ALA A 218 -2.19 7.72 9.04
CA ALA A 218 -2.58 7.05 10.27
C ALA A 218 -2.64 8.03 11.46
N GLU A 219 -1.66 8.94 11.57
CA GLU A 219 -1.64 9.99 12.59
C GLU A 219 -2.83 10.95 12.43
N ALA A 220 -3.10 11.41 11.20
CA ALA A 220 -4.24 12.28 10.91
C ALA A 220 -5.58 11.62 11.26
N LEU A 221 -5.75 10.34 10.91
CA LEU A 221 -6.94 9.56 11.22
C LEU A 221 -7.12 9.37 12.74
N HIS A 222 -6.03 9.10 13.45
CA HIS A 222 -6.05 9.03 14.91
C HIS A 222 -6.48 10.36 15.54
N LYS A 223 -5.94 11.49 15.06
CA LYS A 223 -6.31 12.83 15.54
C LYS A 223 -7.79 13.12 15.29
N GLN A 224 -8.29 12.83 14.09
CA GLN A 224 -9.71 13.00 13.73
C GLN A 224 -10.62 12.15 14.64
N LYS A 225 -10.25 10.90 14.90
CA LYS A 225 -10.99 10.00 15.80
C LYS A 225 -11.06 10.57 17.23
N LEU A 226 -9.96 11.11 17.73
CA LEU A 226 -9.91 11.74 19.06
C LEU A 226 -10.80 12.99 19.14
N GLU A 227 -10.79 13.83 18.11
CA GLU A 227 -11.67 14.99 18.02
C GLU A 227 -13.15 14.60 17.99
N TRP A 228 -13.50 13.57 17.20
CA TRP A 228 -14.86 13.03 17.17
C TRP A 228 -15.28 12.48 18.53
N GLN A 229 -14.42 11.75 19.23
CA GLN A 229 -14.70 11.26 20.59
C GLN A 229 -14.96 12.41 21.57
N LYS A 230 -14.17 13.49 21.51
CA LYS A 230 -14.39 14.69 22.32
C LYS A 230 -15.74 15.33 22.01
N TRP A 231 -16.11 15.40 20.73
CA TRP A 231 -17.40 15.95 20.31
C TRP A 231 -18.58 15.11 20.80
N VAL A 232 -18.50 13.78 20.71
CA VAL A 232 -19.53 12.87 21.25
C VAL A 232 -19.70 13.07 22.76
N GLN A 233 -18.61 13.12 23.52
CA GLN A 233 -18.67 13.38 24.97
C GLN A 233 -19.30 14.74 25.29
N TYR A 234 -19.01 15.75 24.48
CA TYR A 234 -19.62 17.07 24.62
C TYR A 234 -21.13 17.04 24.36
N CYS A 235 -21.58 16.37 23.30
CA CYS A 235 -23.01 16.19 23.01
C CYS A 235 -23.73 15.44 24.13
N GLU A 236 -23.15 14.35 24.66
CA GLU A 236 -23.72 13.62 25.80
C GLU A 236 -23.85 14.49 27.05
N LYS A 237 -22.87 15.35 27.31
CA LYS A 237 -22.92 16.29 28.44
C LYS A 237 -24.08 17.28 28.28
N ILE A 238 -24.23 17.88 27.09
CA ILE A 238 -25.35 18.77 26.78
C ILE A 238 -26.69 18.05 26.99
N ASP A 239 -26.82 16.81 26.53
CA ASP A 239 -28.08 16.07 26.67
C ASP A 239 -28.41 15.74 28.13
N LYS A 240 -27.39 15.41 28.94
CA LYS A 240 -27.55 15.23 30.40
C LYS A 240 -28.00 16.53 31.08
N GLU A 241 -27.41 17.66 30.71
CA GLU A 241 -27.79 18.98 31.23
C GLU A 241 -29.24 19.33 30.85
N LYS A 242 -29.63 19.17 29.58
CA LYS A 242 -31.01 19.36 29.12
C LYS A 242 -32.01 18.48 29.86
N LYS A 243 -31.71 17.19 30.04
CA LYS A 243 -32.57 16.25 30.80
C LYS A 243 -32.70 16.66 32.27
N SER A 244 -31.62 17.13 32.88
CA SER A 244 -31.61 17.63 34.26
C SER A 244 -32.48 18.89 34.39
N GLU A 245 -32.33 19.86 33.48
CA GLU A 245 -33.15 21.07 33.45
C GLU A 245 -34.63 20.77 33.22
N GLN A 246 -34.96 19.88 32.27
CA GLN A 246 -36.33 19.44 32.03
C GLN A 246 -36.93 18.78 33.28
N SER A 247 -36.15 17.95 33.97
CA SER A 247 -36.58 17.30 35.22
C SER A 247 -36.84 18.32 36.33
N LYS A 248 -35.97 19.34 36.47
CA LYS A 248 -36.17 20.46 37.41
C LYS A 248 -37.44 21.24 37.07
N LYS A 249 -37.62 21.65 35.81
CA LYS A 249 -38.81 22.37 35.32
C LYS A 249 -40.08 21.56 35.57
N ALA A 250 -40.08 20.26 35.31
CA ALA A 250 -41.21 19.38 35.57
C ALA A 250 -41.52 19.24 37.06
N ALA A 251 -40.50 19.15 37.92
CA ALA A 251 -40.67 19.14 39.37
C ALA A 251 -41.23 20.47 39.89
N ASP A 252 -40.68 21.60 39.45
CA ASP A 252 -41.16 22.93 39.80
C ASP A 252 -42.62 23.13 39.36
N ALA A 253 -42.97 22.70 38.15
CA ALA A 253 -44.34 22.74 37.64
C ALA A 253 -45.29 21.91 38.53
N ARG A 254 -44.93 20.66 38.86
CA ARG A 254 -45.75 19.81 39.76
C ARG A 254 -45.91 20.41 41.16
N HIS A 255 -44.86 21.02 41.72
CA HIS A 255 -44.92 21.62 43.04
C HIS A 255 -45.69 22.95 43.07
N GLY A 256 -45.77 23.65 41.93
CA GLY A 256 -46.45 24.94 41.78
C GLY A 256 -47.87 24.88 41.20
N GLN A 257 -48.42 23.69 40.90
CA GLN A 257 -49.83 23.57 40.50
C GLN A 257 -50.76 24.00 41.66
N PRO A 258 -51.95 24.57 41.37
CA PRO A 258 -52.93 24.93 42.39
C PRO A 258 -53.29 23.73 43.28
N GLY A 259 -53.19 23.89 44.60
CA GLY A 259 -53.36 22.79 45.56
C GLY A 259 -52.16 21.83 45.61
N GLY A 260 -51.06 22.19 44.96
CA GLY A 260 -49.79 21.48 44.97
C GLY A 260 -49.06 21.62 46.31
N TYR A 261 -47.86 21.04 46.37
CA TYR A 261 -47.09 20.96 47.61
C TYR A 261 -46.75 22.35 48.20
N ARG A 262 -46.45 23.35 47.36
CA ARG A 262 -46.13 24.71 47.83
C ARG A 262 -47.35 25.40 48.45
N ASP A 263 -48.53 25.24 47.84
CA ASP A 263 -49.78 25.79 48.37
C ASP A 263 -50.17 25.12 49.69
N LYS A 264 -50.09 23.77 49.75
CA LYS A 264 -50.36 23.01 50.98
C LYS A 264 -49.42 23.39 52.12
N LYS A 265 -48.14 23.62 51.81
CA LYS A 265 -47.17 24.13 52.79
C LYS A 265 -47.55 25.53 53.26
N LYS A 266 -47.90 26.43 52.34
CA LYS A 266 -48.32 27.80 52.67
C LYS A 266 -49.58 27.79 53.55
N GLU A 267 -50.59 27.01 53.17
CA GLU A 267 -51.83 26.84 53.93
C GLU A 267 -51.55 26.28 55.34
N LEU A 268 -50.66 25.29 55.47
CA LEU A 268 -50.22 24.79 56.79
C LEU A 268 -49.55 25.89 57.63
N LEU A 269 -48.71 26.72 57.03
CA LEU A 269 -48.04 27.83 57.70
C LEU A 269 -49.01 28.94 58.09
N ASP A 270 -50.04 29.20 57.27
CA ASP A 270 -51.09 30.17 57.57
C ASP A 270 -51.99 29.66 58.71
N ILE A 271 -52.36 28.37 58.69
CA ILE A 271 -53.07 27.70 59.79
C ILE A 271 -52.24 27.77 61.08
N TRP A 272 -50.92 27.53 60.99
CA TRP A 272 -50.02 27.71 62.12
C TRP A 272 -49.99 29.17 62.60
N GLY A 273 -49.84 30.12 61.68
CA GLY A 273 -49.82 31.57 61.93
C GLY A 273 -51.07 32.12 62.59
N SER A 274 -52.22 31.43 62.45
CA SER A 274 -53.46 31.79 63.14
C SER A 274 -53.39 31.65 64.67
N GLY A 275 -52.41 30.92 65.19
CA GLY A 275 -52.27 30.64 66.63
C GLY A 275 -53.22 29.57 67.19
N LYS A 276 -54.08 28.97 66.37
CA LYS A 276 -55.13 28.01 66.81
C LYS A 276 -54.64 26.81 67.63
N TYR A 277 -53.40 26.37 67.46
CA TYR A 277 -52.87 25.13 68.04
C TYR A 277 -51.86 25.40 69.16
N ARG A 278 -51.82 24.50 70.16
CA ARG A 278 -50.97 24.65 71.36
C ARG A 278 -49.50 24.39 71.08
N SER A 279 -49.21 23.58 70.06
CA SER A 279 -47.85 23.22 69.67
C SER A 279 -47.79 22.89 68.18
N ARG A 280 -46.57 22.89 67.61
CA ARG A 280 -46.34 22.48 66.22
C ARG A 280 -46.77 21.03 65.97
N ASN A 281 -46.54 20.15 66.94
CA ASN A 281 -46.95 18.74 66.84
C ASN A 281 -48.47 18.61 66.83
N ASP A 282 -49.16 19.39 67.65
CA ASP A 282 -50.63 19.43 67.70
C ASP A 282 -51.22 19.95 66.38
N CYS A 283 -50.66 21.04 65.83
CA CYS A 283 -51.01 21.51 64.48
C CYS A 283 -50.78 20.43 63.42
N ALA A 284 -49.61 19.78 63.43
CA ALA A 284 -49.28 18.73 62.47
C ALA A 284 -50.22 17.52 62.58
N ASP A 285 -50.54 17.08 63.79
CA ASP A 285 -51.35 15.89 64.04
C ASP A 285 -52.83 16.09 63.66
N ASN A 286 -53.33 17.33 63.71
CA ASN A 286 -54.72 17.64 63.34
C ASN A 286 -54.90 17.97 61.85
N GLU A 287 -53.91 18.60 61.21
CA GLU A 287 -54.08 19.16 59.86
C GLU A 287 -53.48 18.29 58.74
N TYR A 288 -52.61 17.31 59.04
CA TYR A 288 -51.94 16.52 58.01
C TYR A 288 -52.90 15.80 57.05
N ARG A 289 -53.99 15.19 57.56
CA ARG A 289 -54.98 14.49 56.73
C ARG A 289 -55.78 15.44 55.84
N LYS A 290 -56.13 16.62 56.36
CA LYS A 290 -56.94 17.62 55.66
C LYS A 290 -56.20 18.21 54.47
N LEU A 291 -54.90 18.47 54.64
CA LEU A 291 -54.03 18.96 53.57
C LEU A 291 -53.52 17.83 52.65
N GLY A 292 -53.85 16.57 52.94
CA GLY A 292 -53.35 15.41 52.19
C GLY A 292 -51.81 15.32 52.19
N LEU A 293 -51.19 15.62 53.33
CA LEU A 293 -49.75 15.51 53.57
C LEU A 293 -49.45 14.35 54.51
N SER A 294 -48.21 13.83 54.48
CA SER A 294 -47.79 12.86 55.50
C SER A 294 -47.55 13.56 56.84
N ARG A 295 -47.89 12.89 57.94
CA ARG A 295 -47.69 13.43 59.30
C ARG A 295 -46.25 13.91 59.54
N LYS A 296 -45.26 13.19 59.00
CA LYS A 296 -43.83 13.57 59.09
C LYS A 296 -43.56 14.85 58.32
N THR A 297 -43.98 14.94 57.06
CA THR A 297 -43.81 16.13 56.22
C THR A 297 -44.42 17.39 56.86
N THR A 298 -45.61 17.26 57.44
CA THR A 298 -46.30 18.36 58.15
C THR A 298 -45.49 18.84 59.35
N ARG A 299 -44.88 17.93 60.13
CA ARG A 299 -43.99 18.29 61.25
C ARG A 299 -42.73 18.99 60.77
N ASP A 300 -42.08 18.46 59.73
CA ASP A 300 -40.85 19.01 59.17
C ASP A 300 -41.09 20.44 58.64
N HIS A 301 -42.25 20.71 58.05
CA HIS A 301 -42.61 22.06 57.59
C HIS A 301 -42.84 23.08 58.69
N LEU A 302 -43.31 22.63 59.85
CA LEU A 302 -43.52 23.50 61.00
C LEU A 302 -42.23 23.68 61.82
N GLN A 303 -41.21 22.85 61.62
CA GLN A 303 -39.95 22.97 62.35
C GLN A 303 -39.24 24.28 61.99
N GLY A 304 -38.82 25.05 63.01
CA GLY A 304 -38.11 26.32 62.83
C GLY A 304 -38.97 27.51 62.39
N THR A 305 -40.27 27.34 62.17
CA THR A 305 -41.17 28.48 61.90
C THR A 305 -41.26 29.38 63.14
N PRO A 306 -41.40 30.70 63.03
CA PRO A 306 -41.62 31.55 64.19
C PRO A 306 -42.95 31.22 64.87
N ASN A 307 -43.07 31.61 66.14
CA ASN A 307 -44.30 31.42 66.89
C ASN A 307 -45.35 32.47 66.47
N PRO A 308 -46.61 32.12 66.13
CA PRO A 308 -47.69 33.08 65.90
C PRO A 308 -47.83 34.12 67.02
N ASN A 309 -48.28 35.32 66.66
CA ASN A 309 -48.55 36.42 67.59
C ASN A 309 -49.90 37.10 67.24
N PRO A 310 -50.87 37.18 68.17
CA PRO A 310 -50.85 36.57 69.50
C PRO A 310 -50.79 35.05 69.39
N TRP A 311 -50.11 34.41 70.32
CA TRP A 311 -50.08 32.95 70.47
C TRP A 311 -51.17 32.54 71.48
N PRO A 312 -52.36 32.06 71.09
CA PRO A 312 -53.38 31.71 72.05
C PRO A 312 -53.71 30.21 71.99
N ALA A 313 -53.19 29.48 72.97
CA ALA A 313 -53.95 28.44 73.66
C ALA A 313 -53.39 28.19 75.08
N LYS A 314 -52.88 29.27 75.72
CA LYS A 314 -52.71 29.36 77.18
C LYS A 314 -53.75 30.34 77.75
N SER A 315 -55.02 30.12 77.43
CA SER A 315 -56.15 30.78 78.12
C SER A 315 -57.22 29.72 78.43
N LYS A 316 -56.81 28.76 79.24
CA LYS A 316 -57.57 27.96 80.23
C LYS A 316 -56.67 26.84 80.70
#